data_AF-A0A971QNU9-F1
#
_entry.id   AF-A0A971QNU9-F1
#
_cell.length_a   1.000
_cell.length_b   1.000
_cell.length_c   1.000
_cell.angle_alpha   90.00
_cell.angle_beta   90.00
_cell.angle_gamma   90.00
#
_symmetry.space_group_name_H-M   'P 1'
#
loop_
_entity.id
_entity.type
_entity.pdbx_description
1 polymer ?
#
loop_
_entity_poly.entity_id
_entity_poly.type
_entity_poly.pdbx_seq_one_letter_code
_entity_poly.pdbx_strand_id
1 'polypeptide(L)' 'MEQDLGEKNALRKSDERKEMVSWLLSRKTAVTQEWIAQQLGMGSRVNVSRAIQRIERSNDVLMKQKKAELEEMYICVH' A
#
# COMPACT_ATOMS: atom_id res chain seq x y z
N MET A 1 23.99 -7.98 -2.88
CA MET A 1 23.56 -6.86 -2.02
C MET A 1 22.08 -7.11 -1.72
N GLU A 2 21.82 -8.00 -0.77
CA GLU A 2 20.46 -8.29 -0.30
C GLU A 2 20.07 -7.13 0.61
N GLN A 3 19.10 -6.32 0.19
CA GLN A 3 18.55 -5.27 1.06
C GLN A 3 17.79 -5.98 2.19
N ASP A 4 18.28 -5.77 3.40
CA ASP A 4 17.77 -6.33 4.64
C ASP A 4 16.27 -6.04 4.82
N LEU A 5 15.45 -7.08 4.70
CA LEU A 5 13.99 -7.05 4.93
C LEU A 5 13.61 -6.84 6.41
N GLY A 6 14.58 -6.52 7.28
CA GLY A 6 14.42 -6.25 8.71
C GLY A 6 13.50 -5.06 9.03
N GLU A 7 13.32 -4.12 8.10
CA GLU A 7 12.51 -2.90 8.34
C GLU A 7 11.01 -3.07 8.11
N LYS A 8 10.54 -4.16 7.47
CA LYS A 8 9.12 -4.29 7.09
C LYS A 8 8.16 -4.33 8.29
N ASN A 9 8.65 -4.61 9.49
CA ASN A 9 7.86 -4.60 10.73
C ASN A 9 8.07 -3.35 11.58
N ALA A 10 8.95 -2.42 11.18
CA ALA A 10 9.17 -1.17 11.92
C ALA A 10 7.87 -0.34 12.01
N LEU A 11 7.05 -0.41 10.97
CA LEU A 11 5.75 0.24 10.93
C LEU A 11 4.63 -0.70 11.36
N ARG A 12 3.64 -0.15 12.07
CA ARG A 12 2.42 -0.87 12.43
C ARG A 12 1.76 -1.45 11.17
N LYS A 13 1.09 -2.58 11.33
CA LYS A 13 0.40 -3.27 10.21
C LYS A 13 -0.65 -2.38 9.52
N SER A 14 -1.22 -1.43 10.25
CA SER A 14 -2.19 -0.43 9.79
C SER A 14 -1.59 0.97 9.65
N ASP A 15 -0.28 1.08 9.46
CA ASP A 15 0.35 2.37 9.16
C ASP A 15 -0.15 2.88 7.80
N GLU A 16 -0.54 4.15 7.74
CA GLU A 16 -1.10 4.78 6.53
C GLU A 16 -0.23 4.55 5.30
N ARG A 17 1.11 4.56 5.44
CA ARG A 17 2.03 4.33 4.33
C ARG A 17 1.88 2.94 3.74
N LYS A 18 1.72 1.92 4.60
CA LYS A 18 1.46 0.54 4.14
C LYS A 18 0.10 0.44 3.46
N GLU A 19 -0.89 1.15 3.96
CA GLU A 19 -2.21 1.19 3.33
C GLU A 19 -2.15 1.80 1.92
N MET A 20 -1.48 2.96 1.76
CA MET A 20 -1.25 3.61 0.47
C MET A 20 -0.46 2.74 -0.52
N VAL A 21 0.64 2.13 -0.08
CA VAL A 21 1.45 1.25 -0.93
C VAL A 21 0.67 0.00 -1.33
N SER A 22 -0.09 -0.59 -0.39
CA SER A 22 -0.94 -1.75 -0.68
C SER A 22 -2.01 -1.43 -1.73
N TRP A 23 -2.61 -0.23 -1.65
CA TRP A 23 -3.57 0.26 -2.63
C TRP A 23 -2.93 0.44 -4.01
N LEU A 24 -1.79 1.12 -4.08
CA LEU A 24 -1.09 1.36 -5.36
C LEU A 24 -0.68 0.05 -6.05
N LEU A 25 -0.04 -0.87 -5.30
CA LEU A 25 0.38 -2.17 -5.82
C LEU A 25 -0.81 -2.97 -6.35
N SER A 26 -1.93 -2.98 -5.63
CA SER A 26 -3.14 -3.71 -6.04
C SER A 26 -3.75 -3.17 -7.34
N ARG A 27 -3.53 -1.88 -7.65
CA ARG A 27 -4.14 -1.22 -8.81
C ARG A 27 -3.25 -1.23 -10.05
N LYS A 28 -1.93 -1.18 -9.84
CA LYS A 28 -0.95 -0.99 -10.91
C LYS A 28 -0.16 -2.24 -11.26
N THR A 29 -0.32 -3.32 -10.48
CA THR A 29 0.41 -4.58 -10.70
C THR A 29 -0.53 -5.78 -10.58
N ALA A 30 -0.11 -6.94 -11.07
CA ALA A 30 -0.86 -8.19 -10.98
C ALA A 30 -0.56 -9.01 -9.72
N VAL A 31 0.15 -8.44 -8.73
CA VAL A 31 0.54 -9.18 -7.52
C VAL A 31 -0.67 -9.44 -6.61
N THR A 32 -0.64 -10.56 -5.91
CA THR A 32 -1.74 -10.96 -5.02
C THR A 32 -1.73 -10.20 -3.70
N GLN A 33 -2.88 -10.11 -3.04
CA GLN A 33 -2.96 -9.50 -1.71
C GLN A 33 -2.17 -10.30 -0.66
N GLU A 34 -2.06 -11.62 -0.82
CA GLU A 34 -1.17 -12.46 -0.01
C GLU A 34 0.29 -12.03 -0.16
N TRP A 35 0.74 -11.79 -1.38
CA TRP A 35 2.10 -11.31 -1.65
C TRP A 35 2.32 -9.93 -1.01
N ILE A 36 1.39 -8.99 -1.20
CA ILE A 36 1.45 -7.65 -0.59
C ILE A 36 1.52 -7.76 0.94
N ALA A 37 0.73 -8.63 1.56
CA ALA A 37 0.70 -8.80 3.00
C ALA A 37 2.05 -9.31 3.55
N GLN A 38 2.72 -10.19 2.80
CA GLN A 38 4.05 -10.72 3.14
C GLN A 38 5.15 -9.67 2.98
N GLN A 39 5.13 -8.90 1.88
CA GLN A 39 6.14 -7.87 1.61
C GLN A 39 6.02 -6.70 2.58
N LEU A 40 4.80 -6.23 2.86
CA LEU A 40 4.55 -5.10 3.75
C LEU A 40 4.41 -5.49 5.23
N GLY A 41 4.56 -6.77 5.58
CA GLY A 41 4.38 -7.23 6.96
C GLY A 41 3.01 -6.92 7.55
N MET A 42 1.94 -6.93 6.74
CA MET A 42 0.56 -6.61 7.18
C MET A 42 -0.15 -7.81 7.81
N GLY A 43 0.45 -8.99 7.75
CA GLY A 43 0.00 -10.21 8.43
C GLY A 43 -0.89 -11.10 7.57
N SER A 44 -1.95 -10.57 6.96
CA SER A 44 -2.83 -11.37 6.08
C SER A 44 -3.46 -10.53 4.98
N ARG A 45 -3.96 -11.22 3.93
CA ARG A 45 -4.70 -10.60 2.83
C ARG A 45 -5.92 -9.78 3.29
N VAL A 46 -6.55 -10.18 4.40
CA VAL A 46 -7.73 -9.48 4.94
C VAL A 46 -7.35 -8.07 5.39
N ASN A 47 -6.17 -7.90 5.98
CA ASN A 47 -5.69 -6.58 6.38
C ASN A 47 -5.36 -5.71 5.16
N VAL A 48 -4.82 -6.30 4.10
CA VAL A 48 -4.60 -5.63 2.81
C VAL A 48 -5.93 -5.19 2.19
N SER A 49 -6.91 -6.09 2.11
CA SER A 49 -8.24 -5.77 1.59
C SER A 49 -8.91 -4.62 2.37
N ARG A 50 -8.82 -4.64 3.71
CA ARG A 50 -9.35 -3.56 4.56
C ARG A 50 -8.61 -2.24 4.35
N ALA A 51 -7.29 -2.28 4.18
CA ALA A 51 -6.49 -1.10 3.87
C ALA A 51 -6.91 -0.48 2.54
N ILE A 52 -7.00 -1.28 1.48
CA ILE A 52 -7.48 -0.85 0.16
C ILE A 52 -8.86 -0.17 0.27
N GLN A 53 -9.82 -0.84 0.92
CA GLN A 53 -11.16 -0.27 1.10
C GLN A 53 -11.16 1.02 1.92
N ARG A 54 -10.27 1.15 2.91
CA ARG A 54 -10.15 2.37 3.70
C ARG A 54 -9.69 3.55 2.83
N ILE A 55 -8.68 3.33 1.99
CA ILE A 55 -8.19 4.34 1.05
C ILE A 55 -9.29 4.72 0.05
N GLU A 56 -9.97 3.73 -0.53
CA GLU A 56 -11.03 3.96 -1.53
C GLU A 56 -12.25 4.70 -0.97
N ARG A 57 -12.61 4.42 0.29
CA ARG A 57 -13.78 5.02 0.95
C ARG A 57 -13.46 6.26 1.76
N SER A 58 -12.18 6.65 1.85
CA SER A 58 -11.80 7.83 2.61
C SER A 58 -12.34 9.10 1.97
N ASN A 59 -12.99 9.92 2.80
CA ASN A 59 -13.42 11.26 2.42
C ASN A 59 -12.41 12.34 2.84
N ASP A 60 -11.29 11.94 3.43
CA ASP A 60 -10.22 12.85 3.82
C ASP A 60 -9.60 13.51 2.57
N VAL A 61 -9.59 14.84 2.55
CA VAL A 61 -9.09 15.64 1.43
C VAL A 61 -7.59 15.41 1.23
N LEU A 62 -6.81 15.30 2.31
CA LEU A 62 -5.38 15.07 2.25
C LEU A 62 -5.08 13.67 1.69
N MET A 63 -5.87 12.67 2.09
CA MET A 63 -5.72 11.32 1.56
C MET A 63 -6.04 11.26 0.06
N LYS A 64 -7.05 12.01 -0.40
CA LYS A 64 -7.37 12.14 -1.84
C LYS A 64 -6.24 12.82 -2.62
N GLN A 65 -5.62 13.86 -2.07
CA GLN A 65 -4.48 14.53 -2.69
C GLN A 65 -3.28 13.59 -2.81
N LYS A 66 -2.86 12.94 -1.70
CA LYS A 66 -1.76 11.97 -1.71
C LYS A 66 -1.99 10.83 -2.72
N LYS A 67 -3.24 10.37 -2.85
CA LYS A 67 -3.63 9.35 -3.83
C LYS A 67 -3.41 9.84 -5.27
N ALA A 68 -3.87 11.05 -5.59
CA ALA A 68 -3.69 11.64 -6.91
C ALA A 68 -2.21 11.85 -7.24
N GLU A 69 -1.42 12.38 -6.30
CA GLU A 69 0.03 12.55 -6.45
C GLU A 69 0.75 11.22 -6.73
N LEU A 70 0.38 10.16 -6.01
CA LEU A 70 0.92 8.82 -6.23
C LEU A 70 0.55 8.24 -7.60
N GLU A 71 -0.69 8.48 -8.06
CA GLU A 71 -1.12 8.06 -9.39
C GLU A 71 -0.36 8.80 -10.50
N GLU A 72 -0.19 10.12 -10.36
CA GLU A 72 0.58 10.94 -11.31
C GLU A 72 2.05 10.51 -11.36
N MET A 73 2.68 10.30 -10.20
CA MET A 73 4.06 9.84 -10.12
C MET A 73 4.24 8.49 -10.84
N TYR A 74 3.31 7.54 -10.67
CA TYR A 74 3.40 6.24 -11.33
C TYR A 74 3.23 6.35 -12.86
N ILE A 75 2.34 7.24 -13.33
CA ILE A 75 2.09 7.46 -14.78
C ILE A 75 3.32 8.06 -15.47
N CYS A 76 4.10 8.91 -14.79
CA CYS A 76 5.30 9.51 -15.38
C CYS A 76 6.49 8.53 -15.48
N VAL A 77 6.45 7.42 -14.74
CA VAL A 77 7.56 6.45 -14.63
C VAL A 77 7.40 5.25 -15.58
N HIS A 78 6.22 5.03 -16.15
CA HIS A 78 5.91 3.95 -17.10
C HIS A 78 5.43 4.50 -18.45
#